data_AF-K1SEN4-F1
#
_entry.id   AF-K1SEN4-F1
#
_cell.length_a   1.000
_cell.length_b   1.000
_cell.length_c   1.000
_cell.angle_alpha   90.00
_cell.angle_beta   90.00
_cell.angle_gamma   90.00
#
_symmetry.space_group_name_H-M   'P 1'
#
loop_
_entity.id
_entity.type
_entity.pdbx_description
1 polymer ?
#
loop_
_entity_poly.entity_id
_entity_poly.type
_entity_poly.pdbx_seq_one_letter_code
_entity_poly.pdbx_strand_id
1 'polypeptide(L)'
;MGEFFAILIAGIDLSVGSVVALTGMCMAKLMVAGVNPIVAVLLGILLGAFLGFLNGLLVNVTGLHPFIITLGTQAIYRGVTLIISNSSAVYGFPASFTRVISKSVIGIPLVAIIAVIVALILAYLTKKRSLVVISMRSAETKNPLGIRV
;
A
#
# COMPACT_ATOMS: atom_id res chain seq x y z
N MET A 1 5.57 2.39 -1.17
CA MET A 1 5.96 3.63 -1.89
C MET A 1 5.22 4.86 -1.38
N GLY A 2 3.93 4.79 -1.00
CA GLY A 2 3.30 5.86 -0.21
C GLY A 2 3.81 5.93 1.24
N GLU A 3 3.92 4.76 1.90
CA GLU A 3 4.36 4.62 3.30
C GLU A 3 5.77 5.19 3.56
N PHE A 4 6.67 5.13 2.57
CA PHE A 4 7.99 5.76 2.65
C PHE A 4 7.92 7.28 2.88
N PHE A 5 6.98 7.98 2.23
CA PHE A 5 6.78 9.42 2.47
C PHE A 5 6.19 9.67 3.86
N ALA A 6 5.31 8.78 4.35
CA ALA A 6 4.80 8.87 5.71
C ALA A 6 5.96 8.76 6.73
N ILE A 7 6.83 7.75 6.57
CA ILE A 7 8.01 7.55 7.45
C ILE A 7 8.94 8.77 7.42
N LEU A 8 9.17 9.37 6.25
CA LEU A 8 10.03 10.57 6.13
C LEU A 8 9.49 11.78 6.90
N ILE A 9 8.18 11.85 7.15
CA ILE A 9 7.52 12.91 7.93
C ILE A 9 7.31 12.43 9.39
N ALA A 10 8.06 11.41 9.83
CA ALA A 10 7.96 10.75 11.13
C ALA A 10 6.60 10.08 11.44
N GLY A 11 5.74 9.89 10.44
CA GLY A 11 4.48 9.16 10.56
C GLY A 11 4.65 7.69 10.16
N ILE A 12 4.40 6.75 11.08
CA ILE A 12 4.24 5.33 10.69
C ILE A 12 2.76 5.11 10.34
N ASP A 13 2.48 4.55 9.16
CA ASP A 13 1.11 4.19 8.76
C ASP A 13 0.83 2.70 9.01
N LEU A 14 0.27 2.43 10.19
CA LEU A 14 -0.15 1.08 10.58
C LEU A 14 -1.46 0.64 9.91
N SER A 15 -2.21 1.56 9.30
CA SER A 15 -3.54 1.28 8.76
C SER A 15 -3.50 0.54 7.43
N VAL A 16 -2.35 0.53 6.73
CA VAL A 16 -2.21 -0.04 5.37
C VAL A 16 -2.69 -1.48 5.28
N GLY A 17 -2.42 -2.31 6.31
CA GLY A 17 -2.89 -3.69 6.35
C GLY A 17 -4.41 -3.79 6.41
N SER A 18 -5.05 -2.96 7.24
CA SER A 18 -6.51 -2.92 7.36
C SER A 18 -7.19 -2.31 6.15
N VAL A 19 -6.57 -1.33 5.49
CA VAL A 19 -7.07 -0.76 4.22
C VAL A 19 -7.06 -1.82 3.12
N VAL A 20 -5.96 -2.58 2.99
CA VAL A 20 -5.87 -3.70 2.03
C VAL A 20 -6.92 -4.77 2.33
N ALA A 21 -7.11 -5.12 3.61
CA ALA A 21 -8.13 -6.09 4.01
C ALA A 21 -9.56 -5.62 3.66
N LEU A 22 -9.89 -4.36 3.98
CA LEU A 22 -11.21 -3.78 3.72
C LEU A 22 -11.50 -3.67 2.21
N THR A 23 -10.57 -3.08 1.46
CA THR A 23 -10.72 -2.90 0.00
C THR A 23 -10.79 -4.24 -0.71
N GLY A 24 -9.93 -5.20 -0.36
CA GLY A 24 -9.96 -6.56 -0.90
C GLY A 24 -11.26 -7.29 -0.59
N MET A 25 -11.82 -7.08 0.58
CA MET A 25 -13.11 -7.68 0.96
C MET A 25 -14.28 -7.10 0.19
N CYS A 26 -14.33 -5.77 0.04
CA CYS A 26 -15.33 -5.10 -0.80
C CYS A 26 -15.23 -5.60 -2.25
N MET A 27 -14.01 -5.70 -2.80
CA MET A 27 -13.78 -6.26 -4.13
C MET A 27 -14.30 -7.70 -4.24
N ALA A 28 -14.00 -8.54 -3.26
CA ALA A 28 -14.45 -9.93 -3.26
C ALA A 28 -15.98 -10.05 -3.24
N LYS A 29 -16.66 -9.26 -2.41
CA LYS A 29 -18.13 -9.22 -2.37
C LYS A 29 -18.73 -8.74 -3.69
N LEU A 30 -18.17 -7.72 -4.32
CA LEU A 30 -18.61 -7.23 -5.62
C LEU A 30 -18.45 -8.30 -6.71
N MET A 31 -17.30 -8.99 -6.74
CA MET A 31 -17.07 -10.07 -7.72
C MET A 31 -18.02 -11.25 -7.52
N VAL A 32 -18.31 -11.63 -6.28
CA VAL A 32 -19.28 -12.70 -5.98
C VAL A 32 -20.72 -12.26 -6.31
N ALA A 33 -21.04 -10.98 -6.17
CA ALA A 33 -22.31 -10.42 -6.60
C ALA A 33 -22.45 -10.31 -8.14
N GLY A 34 -21.47 -10.76 -8.91
CA GLY A 34 -21.52 -10.81 -10.37
C GLY A 34 -20.95 -9.56 -11.07
N VAL A 35 -20.37 -8.61 -10.33
CA VAL A 35 -19.70 -7.45 -10.93
C VAL A 35 -18.45 -7.90 -11.68
N ASN A 36 -18.20 -7.32 -12.86
CA ASN A 36 -17.00 -7.60 -13.64
C ASN A 36 -15.72 -7.39 -12.80
N PRO A 37 -14.78 -8.35 -12.79
CA PRO A 37 -13.54 -8.24 -12.00
C PRO A 37 -12.75 -6.95 -12.21
N ILE A 38 -12.72 -6.42 -13.44
CA ILE A 38 -11.99 -5.18 -13.77
C ILE A 38 -12.63 -3.99 -13.04
N VAL A 39 -13.96 -3.91 -13.07
CA VAL A 39 -14.72 -2.85 -12.40
C VAL A 39 -14.56 -2.96 -10.89
N ALA A 40 -14.63 -4.18 -10.35
CA ALA A 40 -14.40 -4.42 -8.93
C ALA A 40 -13.00 -3.96 -8.48
N VAL A 41 -11.95 -4.25 -9.27
CA VAL A 41 -10.58 -3.78 -9.00
C VAL A 41 -10.49 -2.25 -9.01
N LEU A 42 -11.08 -1.59 -10.01
CA LEU A 42 -11.08 -0.12 -10.08
C LEU A 42 -11.77 0.51 -8.87
N LEU A 43 -12.93 -0.01 -8.47
CA LEU A 43 -13.63 0.43 -7.27
C LEU A 43 -12.81 0.20 -5.99
N GLY A 44 -12.11 -0.93 -5.91
CA GLY A 44 -11.19 -1.21 -4.80
C GLY A 44 -10.03 -0.20 -4.71
N ILE A 45 -9.44 0.17 -5.85
CA ILE A 45 -8.38 1.19 -5.92
C ILE A 45 -8.92 2.56 -5.48
N LEU A 46 -10.10 2.95 -5.97
CA LEU A 46 -10.74 4.21 -5.59
C LEU A 46 -11.06 4.25 -4.09
N LEU A 47 -11.57 3.14 -3.53
CA LEU A 47 -11.84 3.03 -2.11
C LEU A 47 -10.54 3.13 -1.29
N GLY A 48 -9.46 2.45 -1.72
CA GLY A 48 -8.16 2.54 -1.05
C GLY A 48 -7.58 3.96 -1.08
N ALA A 49 -7.69 4.64 -2.22
CA ALA A 49 -7.28 6.04 -2.34
C ALA A 49 -8.10 6.97 -1.45
N PHE A 50 -9.41 6.75 -1.36
CA PHE A 50 -10.31 7.51 -0.49
C PHE A 50 -9.97 7.30 1.00
N LEU A 51 -9.75 6.06 1.43
CA LEU A 51 -9.35 5.77 2.82
C LEU A 51 -7.97 6.37 3.17
N GLY A 52 -7.01 6.29 2.23
CA GLY A 52 -5.72 6.96 2.39
C GLY A 52 -5.85 8.48 2.49
N PHE A 53 -6.72 9.08 1.67
CA PHE A 53 -7.04 10.51 1.75
C PHE A 53 -7.67 10.88 3.09
N LEU A 54 -8.59 10.09 3.61
CA LEU A 54 -9.19 10.31 4.92
C LEU A 54 -8.15 10.31 6.03
N ASN A 55 -7.20 9.38 6.01
CA ASN A 55 -6.11 9.36 6.98
C ASN A 55 -5.24 10.62 6.91
N GLY A 56 -4.89 11.06 5.69
CA GLY A 56 -4.15 12.32 5.50
C GLY A 56 -4.93 13.55 5.96
N LEU A 57 -6.23 13.59 5.70
CA LEU A 57 -7.11 14.68 6.13
C LEU A 57 -7.24 14.73 7.65
N LEU A 58 -7.43 13.58 8.30
CA LEU A 58 -7.53 13.49 9.76
C LEU A 58 -6.26 13.99 10.45
N VAL A 59 -5.08 13.65 9.93
CA VAL A 59 -3.81 14.18 10.44
C VAL A 59 -3.78 15.70 10.32
N ASN A 60 -4.16 16.25 9.16
CA ASN A 60 -4.12 17.69 8.92
C ASN A 60 -5.12 18.48 9.80
N VAL A 61 -6.33 17.96 10.02
CA VAL A 61 -7.38 18.67 10.77
C VAL A 61 -7.20 18.53 12.28
N THR A 62 -6.83 17.35 12.78
CA THR A 62 -6.75 17.10 14.21
C THR A 62 -5.42 17.58 14.83
N GLY A 63 -4.38 17.76 14.02
CA GLY A 63 -3.03 18.07 14.50
C GLY A 63 -2.41 16.93 15.34
N LEU A 64 -3.07 15.77 15.40
CA LEU A 64 -2.56 14.61 16.14
C LEU A 64 -1.44 13.94 15.36
N HIS A 65 -0.52 13.31 16.10
CA HIS A 65 0.58 12.57 15.50
C HIS A 65 0.05 11.46 14.57
N PRO A 66 0.61 11.27 13.36
CA PRO A 66 0.08 10.32 12.36
C PRO A 66 -0.09 8.89 12.90
N PHE A 67 0.81 8.46 13.78
CA PHE A 67 0.74 7.16 14.45
C PHE A 67 -0.58 6.91 15.21
N ILE A 68 -1.11 7.93 15.89
CA ILE A 68 -2.35 7.80 16.68
C ILE A 68 -3.54 7.65 15.73
N ILE A 69 -3.57 8.45 14.67
CA ILE A 69 -4.61 8.40 13.64
C ILE A 69 -4.59 7.05 12.92
N THR A 70 -3.41 6.56 12.53
CA THR A 70 -3.27 5.31 11.77
C THR A 70 -3.57 4.08 12.62
N LEU A 71 -3.21 4.06 13.91
CA LEU A 71 -3.66 3.03 14.86
C LEU A 71 -5.18 3.01 15.05
N GLY A 72 -5.78 4.18 15.24
CA GLY A 72 -7.24 4.30 15.44
C GLY A 72 -8.00 3.85 14.20
N THR A 73 -7.60 4.33 13.02
CA THR A 73 -8.21 3.94 11.74
C THR A 73 -7.95 2.48 11.38
N GLN A 74 -6.78 1.93 11.73
CA GLN A 74 -6.49 0.49 11.58
C GLN A 74 -7.54 -0.37 12.32
N ALA A 75 -7.89 0.00 13.55
CA ALA A 75 -8.90 -0.71 14.34
C ALA A 75 -10.31 -0.56 13.73
N ILE A 76 -10.68 0.64 13.32
CA ILE A 76 -11.97 0.92 12.67
C ILE A 76 -12.10 0.11 11.38
N TYR A 77 -11.14 0.22 10.46
CA TYR A 77 -11.17 -0.47 9.17
C TYR A 77 -11.17 -1.99 9.35
N ARG A 78 -10.46 -2.51 10.35
CA ARG A 78 -10.50 -3.93 10.70
C ARG A 78 -11.88 -4.35 11.19
N GLY A 79 -12.51 -3.56 12.06
CA GLY A 79 -13.89 -3.80 12.52
C GLY A 79 -14.88 -3.81 11.36
N VAL A 80 -14.82 -2.82 10.48
CA VAL A 80 -15.67 -2.76 9.27
C VAL A 80 -15.44 -3.98 8.37
N THR A 81 -14.18 -4.38 8.19
CA THR A 81 -13.85 -5.59 7.41
C THR A 81 -14.49 -6.83 8.03
N LEU A 82 -14.43 -7.01 9.35
CA LEU A 82 -15.05 -8.16 10.02
C LEU A 82 -16.57 -8.19 9.86
N ILE A 83 -17.21 -7.02 9.92
CA ILE A 83 -18.66 -6.89 9.69
C ILE A 83 -19.00 -7.28 8.25
N ILE A 84 -18.26 -6.77 7.26
CA ILE A 84 -18.53 -7.07 5.83
C ILE A 84 -18.26 -8.55 5.52
N SER A 85 -17.25 -9.18 6.14
CA SER A 85 -16.98 -10.61 5.94
C SER A 85 -18.00 -11.52 6.60
N ASN A 86 -18.82 -11.02 7.53
CA ASN A 86 -19.49 -11.87 8.52
C ASN A 86 -18.49 -12.86 9.17
N SER A 87 -17.29 -12.36 9.50
CA SER A 87 -16.18 -13.15 10.07
C SER A 87 -15.78 -14.40 9.26
N SER A 88 -16.08 -14.43 7.96
CA SER A 88 -15.85 -15.58 7.08
C SER A 88 -15.09 -15.19 5.81
N ALA A 89 -14.32 -16.13 5.27
CA ALA A 89 -13.66 -15.96 3.99
C ALA A 89 -14.69 -15.97 2.84
N VAL A 90 -14.44 -15.17 1.81
CA VAL A 90 -15.29 -15.09 0.61
C VAL A 90 -14.74 -16.05 -0.45
N TYR A 91 -15.61 -16.91 -0.98
CA TYR A 91 -15.31 -17.88 -2.04
C TYR A 91 -16.22 -17.66 -3.25
N GLY A 92 -15.96 -18.36 -4.36
CA GLY A 92 -16.81 -18.30 -5.55
C GLY A 92 -16.44 -17.18 -6.53
N PHE A 93 -15.16 -16.84 -6.64
CA PHE A 93 -14.69 -15.86 -7.61
C PHE A 93 -14.93 -16.32 -9.06
N PRO A 94 -15.21 -15.39 -9.99
CA PRO A 94 -15.45 -15.72 -11.39
C PRO A 94 -14.22 -16.38 -12.04
N ALA A 95 -14.46 -17.34 -12.94
CA ALA A 95 -13.43 -18.14 -13.59
C ALA A 95 -12.40 -17.31 -14.38
N SER A 96 -12.82 -16.16 -14.91
CA SER A 96 -11.93 -15.21 -15.59
C SER A 96 -10.89 -14.60 -14.65
N PHE A 97 -11.26 -14.35 -13.39
CA PHE A 97 -10.35 -13.83 -12.37
C PHE A 97 -9.43 -14.91 -11.83
N THR A 98 -9.99 -16.07 -11.45
CA THR A 98 -9.21 -17.18 -10.88
C THR A 98 -8.18 -17.73 -11.87
N ARG A 99 -8.51 -17.81 -13.16
CA ARG A 99 -7.57 -18.25 -14.20
C ARG A 99 -6.34 -17.35 -14.32
N VAL A 100 -6.50 -16.05 -14.10
CA VAL A 100 -5.40 -15.09 -14.18
C VAL A 100 -4.53 -15.16 -12.92
N ILE A 101 -5.17 -15.17 -11.75
CA ILE A 101 -4.48 -15.19 -10.44
C ILE A 101 -3.75 -16.53 -10.22
N SER A 102 -4.38 -17.65 -10.59
CA SER A 102 -3.84 -19.00 -10.43
C SER A 102 -2.96 -19.44 -11.60
N LYS A 103 -2.67 -18.55 -12.56
CA LYS A 103 -1.76 -18.87 -13.66
C LYS A 103 -0.35 -19.09 -13.11
N SER A 104 0.26 -20.20 -13.49
CA SER A 104 1.66 -20.49 -13.18
C SER A 104 2.50 -20.47 -14.44
N VAL A 105 3.71 -19.93 -14.34
CA VAL A 105 4.73 -19.94 -15.39
C VAL A 105 5.90 -20.76 -14.86
N ILE A 106 6.20 -21.89 -15.52
CA ILE A 106 7.31 -22.79 -15.16
C ILE A 106 7.21 -23.27 -13.69
N GLY A 107 5.99 -23.58 -13.24
CA GLY A 107 5.72 -24.04 -11.86
C GLY A 107 5.64 -22.93 -10.80
N ILE A 108 5.96 -21.68 -11.15
CA ILE A 108 5.90 -20.54 -10.22
C ILE A 108 4.60 -19.74 -10.47
N PRO A 109 3.81 -19.44 -9.43
CA PRO A 109 2.63 -18.59 -9.58
C PRO A 109 2.99 -17.23 -10.17
N LEU A 110 2.21 -16.76 -11.16
CA LEU A 110 2.43 -15.48 -11.83
C LEU A 110 2.48 -14.31 -10.83
N VAL A 111 1.65 -14.35 -9.79
CA VAL A 111 1.62 -13.33 -8.72
C VAL A 111 2.96 -13.26 -7.97
N ALA A 112 3.61 -14.41 -7.72
CA ALA A 112 4.92 -14.44 -7.08
C ALA A 112 6.00 -13.84 -7.99
N ILE A 113 5.95 -14.14 -9.29
CA ILE A 113 6.86 -13.54 -10.28
C ILE A 113 6.70 -12.02 -10.32
N ILE A 114 5.46 -11.53 -10.39
CA ILE A 114 5.17 -10.09 -10.37
C ILE A 114 5.71 -9.45 -9.08
N ALA A 115 5.47 -10.07 -7.92
CA ALA A 115 5.98 -9.57 -6.65
C ALA A 115 7.51 -9.47 -6.62
N VAL A 116 8.22 -10.49 -7.13
CA VAL A 116 9.69 -10.50 -7.21
C VAL A 116 10.19 -9.42 -8.18
N ILE A 117 9.60 -9.29 -9.37
CA ILE A 117 9.98 -8.25 -10.34
C ILE A 117 9.81 -6.86 -9.74
N VAL A 118 8.67 -6.60 -9.10
CA VAL A 118 8.42 -5.33 -8.42
C VAL A 118 9.46 -5.12 -7.31
N ALA A 119 9.73 -6.12 -6.48
CA ALA A 119 10.75 -6.02 -5.43
C ALA A 119 12.15 -5.70 -6.00
N LEU A 120 12.56 -6.33 -7.11
CA LEU A 120 13.84 -6.08 -7.76
C LEU A 120 13.94 -4.67 -8.37
N ILE A 121 12.89 -4.21 -9.06
CA ILE A 121 12.81 -2.84 -9.59
C ILE A 121 12.95 -1.84 -8.43
N LEU A 122 12.22 -2.06 -7.34
CA LEU A 122 12.27 -1.17 -6.17
C LEU A 122 13.63 -1.21 -5.47
N ALA A 123 14.24 -2.37 -5.32
CA ALA A 123 15.59 -2.51 -4.76
C ALA A 123 16.63 -1.75 -5.61
N TYR A 124 16.54 -1.84 -6.95
CA TYR A 124 17.40 -1.11 -7.86
C TYR A 124 17.22 0.41 -7.75
N LEU A 125 15.97 0.90 -7.75
CA LEU A 125 15.66 2.32 -7.62
C LEU A 125 16.15 2.89 -6.28
N THR A 126 16.02 2.12 -5.20
CA THR A 126 16.44 2.54 -3.85
C THR A 126 17.96 2.60 -3.74
N LYS A 127 18.68 1.62 -4.30
CA LYS A 127 20.15 1.60 -4.33
C LYS A 127 20.73 2.81 -5.07
N LYS A 128 20.11 3.25 -6.18
CA LYS A 128 20.52 4.48 -6.88
C LYS A 128 20.32 5.74 -6.04
N ARG A 129 19.22 5.85 -5.30
CA ARG A 129 18.90 7.04 -4.47
C ARG A 129 19.83 7.16 -3.25
N SER A 130 20.14 6.05 -2.57
CA SER A 130 21.08 6.07 -1.44
C SER A 130 22.50 6.45 -1.85
N LEU A 131 22.96 6.03 -3.04
CA LEU A 131 24.28 6.42 -3.56
C LEU A 131 24.37 7.92 -3.88
N VAL A 132 23.29 8.53 -4.41
CA VAL A 132 23.23 9.98 -4.66
C VAL A 132 23.26 10.76 -3.34
N VAL A 133 22.49 10.34 -2.33
CA VAL A 133 22.46 11.02 -1.02
C VAL A 133 23.81 10.90 -0.30
N ILE A 134 24.45 9.73 -0.33
CA ILE A 134 25.79 9.53 0.26
C ILE A 134 26.85 10.35 -0.49
N SER A 135 26.76 10.44 -1.82
CA SER A 135 27.65 11.27 -2.64
C SER A 135 27.52 12.76 -2.34
N MET A 136 26.29 13.27 -2.14
CA MET A 136 26.08 14.68 -1.78
C MET A 136 26.58 14.99 -0.37
N ARG A 137 26.36 14.09 0.59
CA ARG A 137 26.86 14.22 1.97
C ARG A 137 28.38 14.19 2.04
N SER A 138 29.03 13.36 1.20
CA SER A 138 30.49 13.32 1.06
C SER A 138 31.08 14.53 0.32
N ALA A 139 30.30 15.23 -0.52
CA ALA A 139 30.71 16.48 -1.15
C ALA A 139 30.67 17.64 -0.13
N GLU A 140 29.68 17.66 0.76
CA GLU A 140 29.58 18.62 1.87
C GLU A 140 30.70 18.46 2.91
N THR A 141 31.09 17.23 3.26
CA THR A 141 32.17 16.99 4.25
C THR A 141 33.57 17.31 3.71
N LYS A 142 33.73 17.48 2.40
CA LYS A 142 35.01 17.81 1.76
C LYS A 142 35.25 19.32 1.60
N ASN A 143 34.38 20.19 2.12
CA ASN A 143 34.66 21.63 2.19
C ASN A 143 35.05 22.07 3.61
N PRO A 144 36.35 22.01 3.99
CA PRO A 144 36.84 22.47 5.28
C PRO A 144 36.96 24.00 5.40
N LEU A 145 36.60 24.77 4.37
CA LEU A 145 36.67 26.24 4.38
C LEU A 145 35.25 26.79 4.32
N GLY A 146 34.73 27.18 5.49
CA GLY A 146 33.38 27.72 5.69
C GLY A 146 33.12 29.06 5.00
N ILE A 147 33.13 29.08 3.67
CA ILE A 147 32.62 30.18 2.86
C ILE A 147 31.28 29.72 2.29
N ARG A 148 30.21 30.39 2.74
CA ARG A 148 28.89 30.32 2.13
C ARG A 148 28.98 30.98 0.75
N VAL A 149 28.73 30.20 -0.30
CA VAL A 149 28.17 30.69 -1.57
C VAL A 149 26.83 30.01 -1.76
#